data_AF-A0A973R3R9-F1
#
_entry.id   AF-A0A973R3R9-F1
#
_cell.length_a   1.000
_cell.length_b   1.000
_cell.length_c   1.000
_cell.angle_alpha   90.00
_cell.angle_beta   90.00
_cell.angle_gamma   90.00
#
_symmetry.space_group_name_H-M   'P 1'
#
loop_
_entity.id
_entity.type
_entity.pdbx_description
1 polymer ?
#
loop_
_entity_poly.entity_id
_entity_poly.type
_entity_poly.pdbx_seq_one_letter_code
_entity_poly.pdbx_strand_id
1 'polypeptide(L)'
;DEVREAYMARWIAAALRDTPDRPVLVVCGGFHRPALLRRIAELSYREMNDACWPEIPAPEEGTTAISYLVPYSFRRLDAFDGYQSGMPSPAYYQRLWDLGPRGAAGALTGEVVDRLRARNQPVSTADLIAARVTGEGLAAVRGHRHPARADLLDGLVSALVGEALDQPLPWTGRGGLAVGTHPAVVEMVAALSGDRVGRLHPDTPLPPLVHDAEAELERHGLDEPRTAKLDLTIPVQREASRLLHRLRVLRIPGYERLSGPDPAVEDSTFVEEWRVTVDPDRLAALIEAGGHGPTVELAARAVIGERVLAGGGLAVAARALFDAVLCGIEDLSEQVLSGLAGTVAADSDVDALGAVLTAVLGLWRHDRLLDAEQSETLGAVVVAAVERLLWLLELVRGSGGPMPAEPLRIAAVRAVRDAVRHAAARLGLDAVRATAVMARIAGNDAAPPDLRGAAFGFAWSLGTPPPETERTIRAAGGAAVLGDWLSGLFALAREQCLEDESVLTVIDGLVVAMTDHDLLVALPALRQAFTYFPPRERETIAGHVARRHGFADTGRALLRDRIDDPLALARGRELDSHVQAVLEREGLVS
;
A
#
# COMPACT_ATOMS: atom_id res chain seq x y z
N ASP A 1 9.75 -27.21 13.31
CA ASP A 1 9.55 -27.23 14.78
C ASP A 1 9.67 -28.60 15.42
N GLU A 2 9.03 -29.66 14.91
CA GLU A 2 9.07 -30.99 15.55
C GLU A 2 10.49 -31.54 15.78
N VAL A 3 11.41 -31.38 14.82
CA VAL A 3 12.82 -31.78 14.95
C VAL A 3 13.52 -31.01 16.07
N ARG A 4 13.25 -29.70 16.17
CA ARG A 4 13.79 -28.83 17.23
C ARG A 4 13.27 -29.25 18.60
N GLU A 5 11.97 -29.55 18.71
CA GLU A 5 11.34 -29.99 19.96
C GLU A 5 11.78 -31.39 20.38
N ALA A 6 11.99 -32.31 19.43
CA ALA A 6 12.59 -33.61 19.69
C ALA A 6 14.02 -33.46 20.24
N TYR A 7 14.82 -32.59 19.63
CA TYR A 7 16.17 -32.30 20.10
C TYR A 7 16.17 -31.70 21.52
N MET A 8 15.32 -30.71 21.79
CA MET A 8 15.14 -30.13 23.13
C MET A 8 14.69 -31.17 24.17
N ALA A 9 13.76 -32.07 23.81
CA ALA A 9 13.30 -33.13 24.71
C ALA A 9 14.41 -34.10 25.09
N ARG A 10 15.35 -34.40 24.18
CA ARG A 10 16.52 -35.24 24.49
C ARG A 10 17.43 -34.61 25.55
N TRP A 11 17.62 -33.29 25.52
CA TRP A 11 18.35 -32.58 26.59
C TRP A 11 17.67 -32.72 27.95
N ILE A 12 16.34 -32.63 27.99
CA ILE A 12 15.55 -32.80 29.23
C ILE A 12 15.65 -34.26 29.73
N ALA A 13 15.53 -35.25 28.84
CA ALA A 13 15.64 -36.66 29.19
C ALA A 13 17.03 -37.00 29.76
N ALA A 14 18.10 -36.49 29.15
CA ALA A 14 19.46 -36.65 29.65
C ALA A 14 19.64 -36.04 31.05
N ALA A 15 19.09 -34.83 31.28
CA ALA A 15 19.12 -34.19 32.59
C ALA A 15 18.36 -34.98 33.66
N LEU A 16 17.17 -35.50 33.33
CA LEU A 16 16.37 -36.33 34.24
C LEU A 16 17.09 -37.63 34.62
N ARG A 17 17.78 -38.27 33.65
CA ARG A 17 18.60 -39.46 33.89
C ARG A 17 19.80 -39.18 34.80
N ASP A 18 20.52 -38.09 34.55
CA ASP A 18 21.73 -37.74 35.30
C ASP A 18 21.43 -37.27 36.73
N THR A 19 20.22 -36.76 36.98
CA THR A 19 19.80 -36.28 38.30
C THR A 19 18.44 -36.86 38.73
N PRO A 20 18.34 -38.18 38.98
CA PRO A 20 17.05 -38.84 39.24
C PRO A 20 16.38 -38.37 40.54
N ASP A 21 17.19 -37.96 41.53
CA ASP A 21 16.71 -37.52 42.85
C ASP A 21 16.52 -36.00 42.96
N ARG A 22 16.69 -35.24 41.87
CA ARG A 22 16.61 -33.76 41.89
C ARG A 22 15.61 -33.25 40.88
N PRO A 23 14.85 -32.18 41.22
CA PRO A 23 13.99 -31.55 40.25
C PRO A 23 14.81 -30.89 39.13
N VAL A 24 14.41 -31.11 37.88
CA VAL A 24 14.98 -30.45 36.69
C VAL A 24 14.14 -29.22 36.35
N LEU A 25 14.76 -28.03 36.36
CA LEU A 25 14.13 -26.80 35.90
C LEU A 25 14.42 -26.60 34.41
N VAL A 26 13.36 -26.56 33.59
CA VAL A 26 13.47 -26.30 32.15
C VAL A 26 13.03 -24.86 31.86
N VAL A 27 13.97 -24.05 31.36
CA VAL A 27 13.68 -22.70 30.86
C VAL A 27 13.53 -22.79 29.33
N CYS A 28 12.31 -22.61 28.83
CA CYS A 28 12.00 -22.70 27.41
C CYS A 28 10.98 -21.64 27.00
N GLY A 29 10.92 -21.32 25.70
CA GLY A 29 9.87 -20.46 25.15
C GLY A 29 8.49 -21.10 25.36
N GLY A 30 7.50 -20.29 25.76
CA GLY A 30 6.16 -20.78 26.10
C GLY A 30 5.47 -21.58 24.99
N PHE A 31 5.80 -21.28 23.72
CA PHE A 31 5.34 -22.03 22.55
C PHE A 31 5.73 -23.51 22.59
N HIS A 32 6.93 -23.85 23.07
CA HIS A 32 7.46 -25.22 23.07
C HIS A 32 6.97 -26.06 24.25
N ARG A 33 6.52 -25.42 25.35
CA ARG A 33 6.19 -26.11 26.60
C ARG A 33 5.20 -27.28 26.41
N PRO A 34 4.05 -27.14 25.70
CA PRO A 34 3.11 -28.25 25.54
C PRO A 34 3.72 -29.45 24.81
N ALA A 35 4.53 -29.19 23.78
CA ALA A 35 5.21 -30.23 23.02
C ALA A 35 6.28 -30.95 23.85
N LEU A 36 7.07 -30.19 24.63
CA LEU A 36 8.08 -30.76 25.53
C LEU A 36 7.43 -31.63 26.61
N LEU A 37 6.35 -31.17 27.25
CA LEU A 37 5.63 -31.96 28.25
C LEU A 37 5.09 -33.27 27.68
N ARG A 38 4.48 -33.20 26.49
CA ARG A 38 3.96 -34.40 25.80
C ARG A 38 5.08 -35.39 25.50
N ARG A 39 6.17 -34.91 24.87
CA ARG A 39 7.31 -35.76 24.50
C ARG A 39 7.93 -36.45 25.70
N ILE A 40 8.11 -35.73 26.81
CA ILE A 40 8.68 -36.31 28.04
C ILE A 40 7.72 -37.31 28.69
N ALA A 41 6.41 -37.06 28.67
CA ALA A 41 5.42 -38.00 29.19
C ALA A 41 5.29 -39.29 28.34
N GLU A 42 5.61 -39.21 27.04
CA GLU A 42 5.56 -40.34 26.11
C GLU A 42 6.84 -41.19 26.10
N LEU A 43 7.92 -40.75 26.77
CA LEU A 43 9.16 -41.53 26.85
C LEU A 43 8.95 -42.83 27.64
N SER A 44 9.35 -43.96 27.06
CA SER A 44 9.41 -45.24 27.76
C SER A 44 10.53 -45.27 28.80
N TYR A 45 10.42 -46.16 29.78
CA TYR A 45 11.46 -46.40 30.78
C TYR A 45 12.83 -46.72 30.16
N ARG A 46 12.82 -47.45 29.02
CA ARG A 46 14.05 -47.78 28.29
C ARG A 46 14.66 -46.53 27.64
N GLU A 47 13.86 -45.71 26.97
CA GLU A 47 14.33 -44.47 26.35
C GLU A 47 14.86 -43.46 27.36
N MET A 48 14.26 -43.41 28.56
CA MET A 48 14.75 -42.55 29.64
C MET A 48 16.11 -43.01 30.18
N ASN A 49 16.32 -44.32 30.33
CA ASN A 49 17.60 -44.87 30.79
C ASN A 49 18.70 -44.80 29.73
N ASP A 50 18.33 -44.94 28.46
CA ASP A 50 19.25 -44.85 27.33
C ASP A 50 19.51 -43.38 26.91
N ALA A 51 18.81 -42.40 27.50
CA ALA A 51 18.92 -40.99 27.13
C ALA A 51 20.34 -40.45 27.36
N CYS A 52 20.97 -39.88 26.34
CA CYS A 52 22.30 -39.27 26.42
C CYS A 52 22.25 -37.78 26.07
N TRP A 53 23.22 -37.01 26.58
CA TRP A 53 23.40 -35.62 26.19
C TRP A 53 23.56 -35.52 24.68
N PRO A 54 22.69 -34.78 23.96
CA PRO A 54 22.82 -34.61 22.52
C PRO A 54 24.10 -33.86 22.16
N GLU A 55 24.68 -34.20 21.01
CA GLU A 55 25.76 -33.40 20.43
C GLU A 55 25.22 -32.05 19.95
N ILE A 56 26.03 -31.00 20.10
CA ILE A 56 25.75 -29.67 19.57
C ILE A 56 26.22 -29.69 18.10
N PRO A 57 25.32 -29.49 17.12
CA PRO A 57 25.72 -29.44 15.72
C PRO A 57 26.74 -28.32 15.51
N ALA A 58 27.92 -28.67 14.99
CA ALA A 58 28.92 -27.71 14.55
C ALA A 58 28.66 -27.36 13.07
N PRO A 59 28.83 -26.10 12.65
CA PRO A 59 28.79 -25.75 11.25
C PRO A 59 29.97 -26.38 10.49
N GLU A 60 29.84 -26.51 9.17
CA GLU A 60 30.90 -27.06 8.31
C GLU A 60 32.18 -26.22 8.39
N GLU A 61 33.33 -26.86 8.26
CA GLU A 61 34.64 -26.22 8.31
C GLU A 61 34.74 -25.13 7.23
N GLY A 62 35.10 -23.90 7.64
CA GLY A 62 35.13 -22.72 6.75
C GLY A 62 33.85 -21.88 6.75
N THR A 63 32.76 -22.32 7.40
CA THR A 63 31.56 -21.51 7.58
C THR A 63 31.84 -20.34 8.52
N THR A 64 31.74 -19.11 8.00
CA THR A 64 31.77 -17.90 8.84
C THR A 64 30.34 -17.48 9.16
N ALA A 65 29.94 -17.66 10.41
CA ALA A 65 28.66 -17.18 10.92
C ALA A 65 28.90 -16.10 11.98
N ILE A 66 28.28 -14.94 11.81
CA ILE A 66 28.32 -13.85 12.78
C ILE A 66 26.90 -13.65 13.29
N SER A 67 26.74 -13.48 14.61
CA SER A 67 25.47 -13.19 15.24
C SER A 67 25.51 -11.78 15.83
N TYR A 68 24.44 -11.03 15.62
CA TYR A 68 24.27 -9.68 16.16
C TYR A 68 23.06 -9.64 17.09
N LEU A 69 23.13 -8.78 18.11
CA LEU A 69 22.01 -8.56 19.03
C LEU A 69 21.05 -7.56 18.41
N VAL A 70 19.79 -7.95 18.23
CA VAL A 70 18.72 -7.06 17.76
C VAL A 70 17.99 -6.52 19.01
N PRO A 71 17.92 -5.20 19.22
CA PRO A 71 17.10 -4.65 20.29
C PRO A 71 15.61 -4.82 19.93
N TYR A 72 14.81 -5.28 20.88
CA TYR A 72 13.36 -5.41 20.70
C TYR A 72 12.63 -4.27 21.40
N SER A 73 11.64 -3.69 20.73
CA SER A 73 10.62 -2.88 21.36
C SER A 73 9.54 -3.75 21.99
N PHE A 74 8.89 -3.23 23.02
CA PHE A 74 7.72 -3.87 23.62
C PHE A 74 6.62 -4.11 22.58
N ARG A 75 6.47 -3.18 21.64
CA ARG A 75 5.56 -3.33 20.51
C ARG A 75 5.87 -4.57 19.66
N ARG A 76 7.13 -4.77 19.25
CA ARG A 76 7.57 -5.97 18.50
C ARG A 76 7.44 -7.28 19.32
N LEU A 77 7.54 -7.20 20.64
CA LEU A 77 7.33 -8.36 21.52
C LEU A 77 5.86 -8.70 21.74
N ASP A 78 4.95 -7.75 21.54
CA ASP A 78 3.54 -7.94 21.84
C ASP A 78 2.84 -8.77 20.77
N ALA A 79 2.16 -9.83 21.21
CA ALA A 79 1.35 -10.65 20.33
C ALA A 79 0.18 -9.89 19.68
N PHE A 80 -0.27 -8.78 20.30
CA PHE A 80 -1.36 -7.96 19.75
C PHE A 80 -0.98 -7.17 18.48
N ASP A 81 0.31 -6.98 18.21
CA ASP A 81 0.80 -6.29 17.01
C ASP A 81 1.26 -7.26 15.91
N GLY A 82 0.89 -8.55 16.03
CA GLY A 82 1.06 -9.55 14.96
C GLY A 82 2.21 -10.56 15.16
N TYR A 83 3.02 -10.44 16.21
CA TYR A 83 4.03 -11.46 16.53
C TYR A 83 3.38 -12.67 17.21
N GLN A 84 3.03 -13.70 16.44
CA GLN A 84 2.25 -14.85 16.94
C GLN A 84 2.94 -15.65 18.06
N SER A 85 4.27 -15.55 18.19
CA SER A 85 5.06 -16.13 19.28
C SER A 85 5.35 -15.14 20.43
N GLY A 86 4.80 -13.92 20.35
CA GLY A 86 5.05 -12.82 21.26
C GLY A 86 4.48 -13.00 22.66
N MET A 87 5.01 -12.23 23.59
CA MET A 87 4.49 -12.16 24.96
C MET A 87 3.40 -11.09 24.98
N PRO A 88 2.11 -11.44 25.18
CA PRO A 88 1.08 -10.43 25.27
C PRO A 88 1.36 -9.50 26.45
N SER A 89 1.16 -8.20 26.30
CA SER A 89 1.27 -7.23 27.39
C SER A 89 2.66 -7.12 28.07
N PRO A 90 3.73 -6.87 27.30
CA PRO A 90 5.08 -6.83 27.84
C PRO A 90 5.30 -5.74 28.91
N ALA A 91 4.69 -4.57 28.80
CA ALA A 91 4.81 -3.54 29.83
C ALA A 91 4.19 -3.95 31.16
N TYR A 92 3.11 -4.74 31.16
CA TYR A 92 2.57 -5.30 32.40
C TYR A 92 3.58 -6.21 33.10
N TYR A 93 4.21 -7.12 32.36
CA TYR A 93 5.19 -8.04 32.93
C TYR A 93 6.47 -7.32 33.39
N GLN A 94 6.88 -6.27 32.70
CA GLN A 94 7.96 -5.40 33.16
C GLN A 94 7.62 -4.72 34.49
N ARG A 95 6.42 -4.16 34.63
CA ARG A 95 5.94 -3.58 35.91
C ARG A 95 5.82 -4.63 37.01
N LEU A 96 5.41 -5.85 36.66
CA LEU A 96 5.35 -6.98 37.60
C LEU A 96 6.74 -7.33 38.14
N TRP A 97 7.76 -7.32 37.29
CA TRP A 97 9.15 -7.52 37.67
C TRP A 97 9.67 -6.37 38.56
N ASP A 98 9.46 -5.13 38.14
CA ASP A 98 10.03 -3.95 38.80
C ASP A 98 9.33 -3.62 40.14
N LEU A 99 8.00 -3.81 40.23
CA LEU A 99 7.16 -3.32 41.34
C LEU A 99 6.48 -4.44 42.14
N GLY A 100 6.59 -5.69 41.69
CA GLY A 100 5.83 -6.82 42.22
C GLY A 100 4.32 -6.78 41.88
N PRO A 101 3.56 -7.83 42.25
CA PRO A 101 2.17 -8.01 41.81
C PRO A 101 1.21 -6.87 42.16
N ARG A 102 1.28 -6.34 43.40
CA ARG A 102 0.40 -5.24 43.83
C ARG A 102 0.77 -3.92 43.16
N GLY A 103 2.06 -3.66 42.99
CA GLY A 103 2.55 -2.45 42.32
C GLY A 103 2.17 -2.43 40.84
N ALA A 104 2.32 -3.57 40.16
CA ALA A 104 1.92 -3.71 38.76
C ALA A 104 0.42 -3.52 38.54
N ALA A 105 -0.42 -4.08 39.43
CA ALA A 105 -1.87 -3.89 39.38
C ALA A 105 -2.25 -2.41 39.48
N GLY A 106 -1.74 -1.71 40.50
CA GLY A 106 -2.03 -0.28 40.69
C GLY A 106 -1.50 0.59 39.56
N ALA A 107 -0.26 0.34 39.12
CA ALA A 107 0.36 1.09 38.03
C ALA A 107 -0.38 0.90 36.70
N LEU A 108 -0.85 -0.31 36.41
CA LEU A 108 -1.62 -0.58 35.20
C LEU A 108 -2.96 0.16 35.22
N THR A 109 -3.72 0.04 36.31
CA THR A 109 -5.01 0.72 36.43
C THR A 109 -4.84 2.23 36.32
N GLY A 110 -3.82 2.80 36.95
CA GLY A 110 -3.49 4.23 36.82
C GLY A 110 -3.20 4.63 35.37
N GLU A 111 -2.30 3.91 34.69
CA GLU A 111 -1.94 4.15 33.30
C GLU A 111 -3.16 4.14 32.37
N VAL A 112 -4.03 3.13 32.49
CA VAL A 112 -5.24 3.04 31.65
C VAL A 112 -6.14 4.26 31.85
N VAL A 113 -6.36 4.68 33.09
CA VAL A 113 -7.18 5.85 33.41
C VAL A 113 -6.55 7.13 32.87
N ASP A 114 -5.24 7.30 33.02
CA ASP A 114 -4.53 8.49 32.53
C ASP A 114 -4.59 8.57 31.00
N ARG A 115 -4.43 7.45 30.30
CA ARG A 115 -4.57 7.37 28.84
C ARG A 115 -5.99 7.68 28.37
N LEU A 116 -7.00 7.13 29.03
CA LEU A 116 -8.41 7.43 28.74
C LEU A 116 -8.70 8.93 28.92
N ARG A 117 -8.26 9.52 30.03
CA ARG A 117 -8.44 10.95 30.31
C ARG A 117 -7.69 11.83 29.31
N ALA A 118 -6.49 11.45 28.89
CA ALA A 118 -5.75 12.15 27.83
C ALA A 118 -6.49 12.16 26.48
N ARG A 119 -7.38 11.18 26.25
CA ARG A 119 -8.30 11.11 25.10
C ARG A 119 -9.65 11.77 25.37
N ASN A 120 -9.77 12.56 26.43
CA ASN A 120 -11.02 13.19 26.90
C ASN A 120 -12.15 12.19 27.21
N GLN A 121 -11.82 10.95 27.56
CA GLN A 121 -12.81 9.98 28.03
C GLN A 121 -13.07 10.19 29.54
N PRO A 122 -14.34 10.36 29.97
CA PRO A 122 -14.66 10.57 31.37
C PRO A 122 -14.45 9.27 32.15
N VAL A 123 -13.52 9.29 33.10
CA VAL A 123 -13.32 8.18 34.05
C VAL A 123 -13.40 8.73 35.46
N SER A 124 -14.49 8.43 36.16
CA SER A 124 -14.75 8.90 37.52
C SER A 124 -13.96 8.10 38.56
N THR A 125 -13.86 8.64 39.77
CA THR A 125 -13.30 7.90 40.91
C THR A 125 -14.13 6.66 41.24
N ALA A 126 -15.45 6.70 41.00
CA ALA A 126 -16.33 5.55 41.21
C ALA A 126 -15.99 4.41 40.24
N ASP A 127 -15.73 4.73 38.96
CA ASP A 127 -15.35 3.73 37.96
C ASP A 127 -14.01 3.09 38.29
N LEU A 128 -13.05 3.88 38.79
CA LEU A 128 -11.76 3.37 39.25
C LEU A 128 -11.91 2.41 40.45
N ILE A 129 -12.76 2.76 41.42
CA ILE A 129 -13.06 1.90 42.57
C ILE A 129 -13.73 0.62 42.07
N ALA A 130 -14.71 0.72 41.17
CA ALA A 130 -15.40 -0.42 40.58
C ALA A 130 -14.43 -1.35 39.84
N ALA A 131 -13.57 -0.80 38.98
CA ALA A 131 -12.57 -1.59 38.24
C ALA A 131 -11.64 -2.37 39.18
N ARG A 132 -11.18 -1.70 40.25
CA ARG A 132 -10.30 -2.32 41.24
C ARG A 132 -11.00 -3.40 42.06
N VAL A 133 -12.19 -3.10 42.60
CA VAL A 133 -12.96 -4.05 43.42
C VAL A 133 -13.35 -5.27 42.58
N THR A 134 -13.79 -5.05 41.34
CA THR A 134 -14.10 -6.15 40.41
C THR A 134 -12.86 -6.98 40.09
N GLY A 135 -11.73 -6.35 39.79
CA GLY A 135 -10.47 -7.08 39.54
C GLY A 135 -9.99 -7.88 40.76
N GLU A 136 -10.06 -7.32 41.96
CA GLU A 136 -9.73 -8.03 43.21
C GLU A 136 -10.71 -9.19 43.49
N GLY A 137 -12.00 -8.99 43.23
CA GLY A 137 -13.02 -10.03 43.35
C GLY A 137 -12.81 -11.18 42.35
N LEU A 138 -12.52 -10.86 41.09
CA LEU A 138 -12.21 -11.85 40.05
C LEU A 138 -10.96 -12.67 40.40
N ALA A 139 -9.92 -12.01 40.92
CA ALA A 139 -8.73 -12.68 41.40
C ALA A 139 -9.04 -13.69 42.51
N ALA A 140 -9.90 -13.31 43.47
CA ALA A 140 -10.31 -14.19 44.56
C ALA A 140 -11.11 -15.41 44.04
N VAL A 141 -12.06 -15.20 43.13
CA VAL A 141 -12.87 -16.28 42.52
C VAL A 141 -11.99 -17.24 41.71
N ARG A 142 -10.97 -16.72 41.01
CA ARG A 142 -10.01 -17.52 40.22
C ARG A 142 -8.90 -18.16 41.05
N GLY A 143 -8.87 -17.91 42.37
CA GLY A 143 -7.87 -18.47 43.28
C GLY A 143 -6.49 -17.82 43.17
N HIS A 144 -6.39 -16.64 42.56
CA HIS A 144 -5.15 -15.89 42.48
C HIS A 144 -4.83 -15.20 43.81
N ARG A 145 -3.58 -15.29 44.27
CA ARG A 145 -3.12 -14.60 45.50
C ARG A 145 -3.11 -13.08 45.36
N HIS A 146 -2.90 -12.60 44.14
CA HIS A 146 -2.88 -11.19 43.76
C HIS A 146 -3.56 -11.04 42.40
N PRO A 147 -4.20 -9.89 42.08
CA PRO A 147 -4.76 -9.66 40.76
C PRO A 147 -3.75 -9.93 39.66
N ALA A 148 -4.10 -10.86 38.77
CA ALA A 148 -3.33 -11.16 37.57
C ALA A 148 -3.79 -10.29 36.40
N ARG A 149 -3.01 -10.31 35.32
CA ARG A 149 -3.29 -9.57 34.07
C ARG A 149 -4.76 -9.68 33.62
N ALA A 150 -5.29 -10.90 33.57
CA ALA A 150 -6.66 -11.15 33.11
C ALA A 150 -7.71 -10.56 34.07
N ASP A 151 -7.47 -10.61 35.38
CA ASP A 151 -8.41 -10.06 36.38
C ASP A 151 -8.48 -8.54 36.29
N LEU A 152 -7.33 -7.91 36.04
CA LEU A 152 -7.24 -6.46 35.87
C LEU A 152 -7.94 -5.99 34.60
N LEU A 153 -7.71 -6.68 33.48
CA LEU A 153 -8.35 -6.37 32.21
C LEU A 153 -9.87 -6.57 32.26
N ASP A 154 -10.33 -7.69 32.81
CA ASP A 154 -11.76 -7.99 32.92
C ASP A 154 -12.44 -7.05 33.92
N GLY A 155 -11.76 -6.68 35.02
CA GLY A 155 -12.25 -5.68 35.96
C GLY A 155 -12.36 -4.29 35.34
N LEU A 156 -11.36 -3.87 34.57
CA LEU A 156 -11.38 -2.60 33.83
C LEU A 156 -12.50 -2.55 32.80
N VAL A 157 -12.64 -3.58 31.95
CA VAL A 157 -13.73 -3.62 30.97
C VAL A 157 -15.09 -3.62 31.65
N SER A 158 -15.27 -4.43 32.69
CA SER A 158 -16.56 -4.51 33.41
C SER A 158 -16.98 -3.19 34.06
N ALA A 159 -16.02 -2.32 34.41
CA ALA A 159 -16.30 -1.04 35.04
C ALA A 159 -16.38 0.12 34.05
N LEU A 160 -15.63 0.06 32.95
CA LEU A 160 -15.45 1.19 32.02
C LEU A 160 -16.22 1.04 30.70
N VAL A 161 -16.71 -0.15 30.39
CA VAL A 161 -17.49 -0.43 29.17
C VAL A 161 -18.92 -0.76 29.60
N GLY A 162 -19.81 0.23 29.46
CA GLY A 162 -21.23 0.10 29.82
C GLY A 162 -22.15 -0.37 28.69
N GLU A 163 -21.62 -0.48 27.48
CA GLU A 163 -22.34 -0.86 26.27
C GLU A 163 -21.97 -2.26 25.77
N ALA A 164 -22.79 -2.81 24.87
CA ALA A 164 -22.50 -4.09 24.26
C ALA A 164 -21.29 -3.95 23.32
N LEU A 165 -20.35 -4.88 23.43
CA LEU A 165 -19.23 -4.96 22.50
C LEU A 165 -19.65 -5.78 21.27
N ASP A 166 -19.55 -5.18 20.09
CA ASP A 166 -19.81 -5.85 18.80
C ASP A 166 -18.74 -6.90 18.45
N GLN A 167 -17.63 -6.90 19.18
CA GLN A 167 -16.46 -7.74 18.94
C GLN A 167 -15.96 -8.37 20.25
N PRO A 168 -15.42 -9.60 20.22
CA PRO A 168 -14.86 -10.22 21.41
C PRO A 168 -13.63 -9.46 21.90
N LEU A 169 -13.39 -9.49 23.21
CA LEU A 169 -12.21 -8.87 23.80
C LEU A 169 -10.92 -9.49 23.26
N PRO A 170 -9.90 -8.69 22.92
CA PRO A 170 -8.72 -9.17 22.19
C PRO A 170 -7.92 -10.20 23.00
N TRP A 171 -7.97 -10.17 24.33
CA TRP A 171 -7.28 -11.14 25.20
C TRP A 171 -8.04 -12.46 25.42
N THR A 172 -9.18 -12.67 24.76
CA THR A 172 -9.93 -13.94 24.81
C THR A 172 -9.55 -14.91 23.69
N GLY A 173 -8.90 -14.43 22.63
CA GLY A 173 -8.46 -15.22 21.49
C GLY A 173 -7.00 -14.97 21.12
N ARG A 174 -6.55 -15.64 20.05
CA ARG A 174 -5.26 -15.32 19.41
C ARG A 174 -5.55 -14.42 18.20
N GLY A 175 -5.28 -13.13 18.34
CA GLY A 175 -5.50 -12.15 17.28
C GLY A 175 -5.07 -10.75 17.69
N GLY A 176 -4.79 -9.90 16.71
CA GLY A 176 -4.54 -8.48 16.94
C GLY A 176 -5.83 -7.70 17.21
N LEU A 177 -5.69 -6.39 17.44
CA LEU A 177 -6.83 -5.48 17.55
C LEU A 177 -7.54 -5.35 16.20
N ALA A 178 -8.86 -5.61 16.19
CA ALA A 178 -9.67 -5.47 14.99
C ALA A 178 -10.16 -4.02 14.80
N VAL A 179 -10.39 -3.64 13.54
CA VAL A 179 -10.96 -2.33 13.21
C VAL A 179 -12.35 -2.21 13.86
N GLY A 180 -12.59 -1.09 14.53
CA GLY A 180 -13.84 -0.87 15.29
C GLY A 180 -13.81 -1.38 16.74
N THR A 181 -12.65 -1.85 17.25
CA THR A 181 -12.51 -2.17 18.68
C THR A 181 -12.83 -0.95 19.55
N HIS A 182 -13.62 -1.16 20.62
CA HIS A 182 -14.04 -0.10 21.54
C HIS A 182 -12.84 0.73 22.04
N PRO A 183 -12.91 2.08 22.04
CA PRO A 183 -11.77 2.95 22.36
C PRO A 183 -11.11 2.65 23.71
N ALA A 184 -11.92 2.33 24.74
CA ALA A 184 -11.36 1.98 26.05
C ALA A 184 -10.58 0.67 26.05
N VAL A 185 -10.98 -0.31 25.23
CA VAL A 185 -10.26 -1.58 25.05
C VAL A 185 -8.93 -1.34 24.33
N VAL A 186 -8.92 -0.44 23.34
CA VAL A 186 -7.68 -0.02 22.64
C VAL A 186 -6.68 0.59 23.62
N GLU A 187 -7.11 1.52 24.48
CA GLU A 187 -6.21 2.16 25.46
C GLU A 187 -5.79 1.20 26.58
N MET A 188 -6.64 0.23 26.96
CA MET A 188 -6.23 -0.88 27.83
C MET A 188 -5.09 -1.68 27.19
N VAL A 189 -5.28 -2.20 25.97
CA VAL A 189 -4.23 -2.97 25.29
C VAL A 189 -2.95 -2.14 25.18
N ALA A 190 -3.03 -0.88 24.74
CA ALA A 190 -1.87 0.01 24.63
C ALA A 190 -1.12 0.21 25.96
N ALA A 191 -1.83 0.38 27.08
CA ALA A 191 -1.22 0.53 28.42
C ALA A 191 -0.46 -0.71 28.88
N LEU A 192 -0.92 -1.89 28.45
CA LEU A 192 -0.29 -3.18 28.75
C LEU A 192 0.83 -3.52 27.77
N SER A 193 0.74 -3.08 26.52
CA SER A 193 1.79 -3.19 25.51
C SER A 193 2.98 -2.34 25.91
N GLY A 194 2.74 -1.04 26.12
CA GLY A 194 3.78 -0.03 26.31
C GLY A 194 4.66 0.16 25.07
N ASP A 195 5.61 1.08 25.19
CA ASP A 195 6.42 1.63 24.09
C ASP A 195 7.93 1.57 24.38
N ARG A 196 8.35 0.90 25.46
CA ARG A 196 9.77 0.78 25.82
C ARG A 196 10.53 0.04 24.74
N VAL A 197 11.71 0.57 24.41
CA VAL A 197 12.64 -0.02 23.44
C VAL A 197 13.88 -0.51 24.18
N GLY A 198 14.30 -1.74 23.88
CA GLY A 198 15.58 -2.27 24.35
C GLY A 198 16.75 -1.41 23.90
N ARG A 199 17.80 -1.33 24.72
CA ARG A 199 19.03 -0.59 24.39
C ARG A 199 20.20 -1.55 24.38
N LEU A 200 21.01 -1.47 23.34
CA LEU A 200 22.29 -2.16 23.29
C LEU A 200 23.34 -1.35 24.07
N HIS A 201 24.35 -2.04 24.58
CA HIS A 201 25.54 -1.36 25.11
C HIS A 201 26.28 -0.66 23.96
N PRO A 202 26.86 0.54 24.14
CA PRO A 202 27.56 1.27 23.06
C PRO A 202 28.65 0.44 22.36
N ASP A 203 29.34 -0.43 23.11
CA ASP A 203 30.40 -1.30 22.58
C ASP A 203 29.87 -2.62 21.97
N THR A 204 28.54 -2.79 21.83
CA THR A 204 27.97 -3.99 21.21
C THR A 204 28.31 -3.98 19.72
N PRO A 205 28.96 -5.02 19.17
CA PRO A 205 29.24 -5.08 17.74
C PRO A 205 27.95 -5.01 16.92
N LEU A 206 27.94 -4.18 15.88
CA LEU A 206 26.82 -4.01 14.96
C LEU A 206 27.20 -4.51 13.56
N PRO A 207 26.23 -4.91 12.72
CA PRO A 207 26.50 -5.23 11.33
C PRO A 207 27.11 -4.03 10.58
N PRO A 208 27.99 -4.27 9.60
CA PRO A 208 28.54 -3.20 8.75
C PRO A 208 27.47 -2.28 8.14
N LEU A 209 26.30 -2.85 7.79
CA LEU A 209 25.17 -2.11 7.22
C LEU A 209 24.69 -0.96 8.10
N VAL A 210 24.72 -1.13 9.44
CA VAL A 210 24.26 -0.07 10.36
C VAL A 210 25.19 1.14 10.25
N HIS A 211 26.50 0.91 10.28
CA HIS A 211 27.50 1.96 10.18
C HIS A 211 27.49 2.63 8.80
N ASP A 212 27.32 1.85 7.74
CA ASP A 212 27.15 2.36 6.38
C ASP A 212 25.92 3.27 6.27
N ALA A 213 24.75 2.81 6.76
CA ALA A 213 23.52 3.58 6.72
C ALA A 213 23.62 4.91 7.51
N GLU A 214 24.21 4.89 8.70
CA GLU A 214 24.43 6.09 9.52
C GLU A 214 25.34 7.09 8.79
N ALA A 215 26.45 6.63 8.21
CA ALA A 215 27.38 7.48 7.49
C ALA A 215 26.77 8.10 6.21
N GLU A 216 25.95 7.35 5.47
CA GLU A 216 25.23 7.86 4.30
C GLU A 216 24.17 8.89 4.69
N LEU A 217 23.40 8.63 5.75
CA LEU A 217 22.39 9.57 6.25
C LEU A 217 23.01 10.90 6.70
N GLU A 218 24.12 10.84 7.43
CA GLU A 218 24.86 12.03 7.87
C GLU A 218 25.42 12.79 6.66
N ARG A 219 26.03 12.09 5.69
CA ARG A 219 26.58 12.70 4.47
C ARG A 219 25.54 13.50 3.68
N HIS A 220 24.29 13.03 3.65
CA HIS A 220 23.20 13.67 2.94
C HIS A 220 22.34 14.60 3.82
N GLY A 221 22.65 14.75 5.12
CA GLY A 221 21.88 15.58 6.06
C GLY A 221 20.44 15.09 6.26
N LEU A 222 20.28 13.77 6.32
CA LEU A 222 19.03 13.01 6.49
C LEU A 222 18.99 12.22 7.81
N ASP A 223 19.96 12.45 8.69
CA ASP A 223 20.09 11.85 10.02
C ASP A 223 19.09 12.43 11.04
N GLU A 224 18.64 13.67 10.84
CA GLU A 224 17.62 14.34 11.66
C GLU A 224 16.20 14.35 11.03
N PRO A 225 15.12 14.40 11.86
CA PRO A 225 13.75 14.49 11.36
C PRO A 225 13.47 15.76 10.57
N ARG A 226 12.97 15.62 9.35
CA ARG A 226 12.68 16.75 8.46
C ARG A 226 11.77 16.35 7.31
N THR A 227 11.19 17.35 6.66
CA THR A 227 10.68 17.20 5.30
C THR A 227 11.78 17.58 4.32
N ALA A 228 12.21 16.64 3.47
CA ALA A 228 13.24 16.84 2.46
C ALA A 228 12.57 17.02 1.09
N LYS A 229 12.92 18.11 0.39
CA LYS A 229 12.56 18.32 -1.02
C LYS A 229 13.80 18.12 -1.86
N LEU A 230 13.76 17.12 -2.74
CA LEU A 230 14.90 16.65 -3.52
C LEU A 230 14.62 16.83 -5.01
N ASP A 231 15.32 17.74 -5.64
CA ASP A 231 15.32 17.92 -7.09
C ASP A 231 16.28 16.91 -7.74
N LEU A 232 15.72 15.95 -8.46
CA LEU A 232 16.45 14.87 -9.11
C LEU A 232 17.38 15.35 -10.24
N THR A 233 17.23 16.61 -10.68
CA THR A 233 18.14 17.25 -11.64
C THR A 233 19.50 17.59 -11.01
N ILE A 234 19.57 17.67 -9.67
CA ILE A 234 20.78 18.01 -8.92
C ILE A 234 21.45 16.69 -8.44
N PRO A 235 22.70 16.37 -8.87
CA PRO A 235 23.33 15.09 -8.57
C PRO A 235 23.38 14.71 -7.07
N VAL A 236 23.72 15.67 -6.20
CA VAL A 236 23.78 15.42 -4.75
C VAL A 236 22.40 15.10 -4.15
N GLN A 237 21.34 15.74 -4.65
CA GLN A 237 19.97 15.49 -4.18
C GLN A 237 19.40 14.20 -4.77
N ARG A 238 19.86 13.81 -5.96
CA ARG A 238 19.58 12.51 -6.57
C ARG A 238 20.19 11.36 -5.76
N GLU A 239 21.43 11.49 -5.29
CA GLU A 239 22.04 10.49 -4.39
C GLU A 239 21.28 10.39 -3.06
N ALA A 240 20.85 11.52 -2.48
CA ALA A 240 20.00 11.51 -1.30
C ALA A 240 18.66 10.79 -1.55
N SER A 241 18.05 10.98 -2.73
CA SER A 241 16.83 10.26 -3.14
C SER A 241 17.09 8.75 -3.28
N ARG A 242 18.20 8.36 -3.93
CA ARG A 242 18.62 6.95 -4.07
C ARG A 242 18.78 6.28 -2.70
N LEU A 243 19.42 6.95 -1.74
CA LEU A 243 19.54 6.47 -0.36
C LEU A 243 18.17 6.21 0.28
N LEU A 244 17.24 7.18 0.19
CA LEU A 244 15.89 7.05 0.76
C LEU A 244 15.09 5.91 0.10
N HIS A 245 15.23 5.72 -1.21
CA HIS A 245 14.64 4.59 -1.91
C HIS A 245 15.24 3.25 -1.50
N ARG A 246 16.56 3.17 -1.30
CA ARG A 246 17.23 1.95 -0.79
C ARG A 246 16.72 1.59 0.61
N LEU A 247 16.61 2.57 1.51
CA LEU A 247 16.04 2.38 2.85
C LEU A 247 14.57 1.94 2.80
N ARG A 248 13.77 2.52 1.89
CA ARG A 248 12.38 2.09 1.64
C ARG A 248 12.30 0.65 1.14
N VAL A 249 13.15 0.27 0.19
CA VAL A 249 13.20 -1.10 -0.37
C VAL A 249 13.55 -2.12 0.71
N LEU A 250 14.50 -1.78 1.59
CA LEU A 250 14.88 -2.55 2.77
C LEU A 250 13.83 -2.53 3.89
N ARG A 251 12.74 -1.77 3.73
CA ARG A 251 11.67 -1.58 4.72
C ARG A 251 12.18 -1.01 6.05
N ILE A 252 13.20 -0.17 6.01
CA ILE A 252 13.68 0.56 7.17
C ILE A 252 12.63 1.64 7.51
N PRO A 253 12.08 1.66 8.73
CA PRO A 253 11.03 2.60 9.08
C PRO A 253 11.58 4.03 9.30
N GLY A 254 10.69 5.01 9.17
CA GLY A 254 11.01 6.44 9.35
C GLY A 254 11.31 7.21 8.06
N TYR A 255 11.09 6.60 6.88
CA TYR A 255 11.29 7.24 5.57
C TYR A 255 10.04 7.07 4.69
N GLU A 256 9.29 8.15 4.48
CA GLU A 256 8.03 8.13 3.74
C GLU A 256 8.08 9.11 2.56
N ARG A 257 7.78 8.64 1.35
CA ARG A 257 7.67 9.50 0.16
C ARG A 257 6.27 10.09 0.11
N LEU A 258 6.15 11.41 0.22
CA LEU A 258 4.89 12.15 0.19
C LEU A 258 4.46 12.47 -1.24
N SER A 259 5.41 12.84 -2.09
CA SER A 259 5.17 13.14 -3.49
C SER A 259 6.45 12.97 -4.30
N GLY A 260 6.31 12.96 -5.62
CA GLY A 260 7.44 12.98 -6.54
C GLY A 260 7.03 12.70 -7.98
N PRO A 261 7.99 12.49 -8.88
CA PRO A 261 7.70 12.19 -10.27
C PRO A 261 6.75 11.00 -10.39
N ASP A 262 5.77 11.15 -11.26
CA ASP A 262 4.85 10.13 -11.73
C ASP A 262 5.16 9.87 -13.21
N PRO A 263 5.70 8.68 -13.56
CA PRO A 263 6.04 8.35 -14.94
C PRO A 263 4.81 8.36 -15.88
N ALA A 264 3.60 8.32 -15.34
CA ALA A 264 2.37 8.42 -16.13
C ALA A 264 2.04 9.84 -16.59
N VAL A 265 2.64 10.89 -16.01
CA VAL A 265 2.31 12.29 -16.27
C VAL A 265 3.42 12.96 -17.09
N GLU A 266 3.10 13.52 -18.27
CA GLU A 266 4.11 14.13 -19.17
C GLU A 266 4.83 15.34 -18.53
N ASP A 267 4.12 16.20 -17.79
CA ASP A 267 4.66 17.36 -17.08
C ASP A 267 4.90 17.06 -15.59
N SER A 268 5.39 15.86 -15.28
CA SER A 268 5.66 15.51 -13.90
C SER A 268 6.83 16.31 -13.32
N THR A 269 6.71 16.73 -12.07
CA THR A 269 7.78 17.45 -11.38
C THR A 269 8.97 16.53 -11.10
N PHE A 270 10.20 16.99 -11.37
CA PHE A 270 11.43 16.28 -11.00
C PHE A 270 11.82 16.44 -9.52
N VAL A 271 10.89 16.91 -8.69
CA VAL A 271 11.10 17.13 -7.26
C VAL A 271 10.36 16.06 -6.48
N GLU A 272 11.06 15.34 -5.63
CA GLU A 272 10.48 14.46 -4.63
C GLU A 272 10.33 15.16 -3.28
N GLU A 273 9.26 14.85 -2.56
CA GLU A 273 9.08 15.29 -1.18
C GLU A 273 9.02 14.07 -0.26
N TRP A 274 9.91 14.05 0.71
CA TRP A 274 10.07 12.97 1.67
C TRP A 274 9.88 13.46 3.09
N ARG A 275 9.30 12.62 3.94
CA ARG A 275 9.23 12.79 5.38
C ARG A 275 10.19 11.83 6.05
N VAL A 276 11.17 12.38 6.75
CA VAL A 276 12.12 11.66 7.60
C VAL A 276 11.69 11.83 9.05
N THR A 277 11.47 10.73 9.76
CA THR A 277 11.06 10.73 11.17
C THR A 277 11.92 9.77 11.98
N VAL A 278 12.17 10.09 13.25
CA VAL A 278 12.74 9.09 14.18
C VAL A 278 11.75 7.92 14.29
N ASP A 279 12.26 6.70 14.20
CA ASP A 279 11.49 5.49 14.45
C ASP A 279 12.23 4.59 15.45
N PRO A 280 11.56 4.11 16.51
CA PRO A 280 12.18 3.28 17.54
C PRO A 280 12.71 1.94 17.02
N ASP A 281 12.13 1.41 15.95
CA ASP A 281 12.49 0.12 15.38
C ASP A 281 13.52 0.24 14.23
N ARG A 282 13.99 1.46 13.92
CA ARG A 282 14.97 1.71 12.84
C ARG A 282 16.25 0.89 13.01
N LEU A 283 16.85 0.91 14.21
CA LEU A 283 18.08 0.16 14.49
C LEU A 283 17.85 -1.36 14.35
N ALA A 284 16.73 -1.87 14.86
CA ALA A 284 16.39 -3.28 14.75
C ALA A 284 16.24 -3.71 13.29
N ALA A 285 15.52 -2.92 12.49
CA ALA A 285 15.34 -3.15 11.06
C ALA A 285 16.66 -3.11 10.28
N LEU A 286 17.58 -2.20 10.61
CA LEU A 286 18.91 -2.15 10.00
C LEU A 286 19.75 -3.38 10.35
N ILE A 287 19.71 -3.84 11.61
CA ILE A 287 20.46 -5.05 12.01
C ILE A 287 19.92 -6.28 11.28
N GLU A 288 18.59 -6.41 11.16
CA GLU A 288 17.92 -7.49 10.43
C GLU A 288 18.26 -7.44 8.92
N ALA A 289 18.24 -6.24 8.32
CA ALA A 289 18.60 -6.04 6.92
C ALA A 289 20.08 -6.36 6.62
N GLY A 290 20.94 -6.39 7.64
CA GLY A 290 22.36 -6.74 7.51
C GLY A 290 22.60 -8.15 6.97
N GLY A 291 21.60 -9.03 7.03
CA GLY A 291 21.64 -10.35 6.39
C GLY A 291 21.67 -10.30 4.85
N HIS A 292 21.23 -9.20 4.23
CA HIS A 292 21.18 -9.06 2.77
C HIS A 292 22.43 -8.39 2.18
N GLY A 293 23.23 -7.69 2.98
CA GLY A 293 24.46 -7.06 2.50
C GLY A 293 25.12 -6.13 3.52
N PRO A 294 26.41 -5.83 3.34
CA PRO A 294 27.18 -5.00 4.27
C PRO A 294 26.99 -3.48 4.07
N THR A 295 26.40 -3.05 2.95
CA THR A 295 26.09 -1.65 2.65
C THR A 295 24.64 -1.50 2.20
N VAL A 296 24.06 -0.31 2.34
CA VAL A 296 22.66 -0.02 2.01
C VAL A 296 22.38 -0.31 0.54
N GLU A 297 23.34 -0.01 -0.33
CA GLU A 297 23.27 -0.33 -1.76
C GLU A 297 23.23 -1.84 -2.04
N LEU A 298 24.20 -2.60 -1.49
CA LEU A 298 24.30 -4.04 -1.73
C LEU A 298 23.12 -4.79 -1.14
N ALA A 299 22.67 -4.40 0.06
CA ALA A 299 21.51 -5.00 0.69
C ALA A 299 20.23 -4.74 -0.11
N ALA A 300 20.02 -3.49 -0.59
CA ALA A 300 18.85 -3.17 -1.42
C ALA A 300 18.87 -3.95 -2.75
N ARG A 301 20.05 -4.07 -3.38
CA ARG A 301 20.26 -4.88 -4.59
C ARG A 301 19.92 -6.34 -4.37
N ALA A 302 20.38 -6.95 -3.27
CA ALA A 302 20.07 -8.34 -2.94
C ALA A 302 18.56 -8.55 -2.77
N VAL A 303 17.88 -7.68 -2.01
CA VAL A 303 16.42 -7.76 -1.79
C VAL A 303 15.63 -7.60 -3.09
N ILE A 304 16.04 -6.70 -3.99
CA ILE A 304 15.40 -6.54 -5.31
C ILE A 304 15.63 -7.79 -6.17
N GLY A 305 16.85 -8.33 -6.19
CA GLY A 305 17.17 -9.56 -6.91
C GLY A 305 16.35 -10.75 -6.42
N GLU A 306 16.23 -10.92 -5.11
CA GLU A 306 15.38 -11.97 -4.49
C GLU A 306 13.92 -11.84 -4.93
N ARG A 307 13.35 -10.63 -4.97
CA ARG A 307 11.96 -10.41 -5.43
C ARG A 307 11.74 -10.81 -6.88
N VAL A 308 12.72 -10.54 -7.74
CA VAL A 308 12.66 -10.95 -9.14
C VAL A 308 12.75 -12.47 -9.27
N LEU A 309 13.68 -13.10 -8.53
CA LEU A 309 13.90 -14.55 -8.58
C LEU A 309 12.76 -15.36 -7.95
N ALA A 310 12.12 -14.83 -6.90
CA ALA A 310 11.00 -15.50 -6.23
C ALA A 310 9.79 -15.73 -7.15
N GLY A 311 9.72 -14.99 -8.27
CA GLY A 311 8.60 -15.05 -9.19
C GLY A 311 7.35 -14.38 -8.61
N GLY A 312 6.60 -13.68 -9.46
CA GLY A 312 5.39 -12.96 -9.03
C GLY A 312 4.56 -12.40 -10.17
N GLY A 313 4.76 -12.90 -11.39
CA GLY A 313 4.17 -12.34 -12.59
C GLY A 313 4.75 -10.97 -12.98
N LEU A 314 4.19 -10.41 -14.04
CA LEU A 314 4.72 -9.22 -14.71
C LEU A 314 4.71 -7.95 -13.81
N ALA A 315 3.67 -7.78 -12.98
CA ALA A 315 3.54 -6.63 -12.10
C ALA A 315 4.64 -6.55 -11.02
N VAL A 316 5.04 -7.70 -10.45
CA VAL A 316 6.13 -7.76 -9.47
C VAL A 316 7.46 -7.44 -10.12
N ALA A 317 7.72 -7.96 -11.31
CA ALA A 317 8.94 -7.71 -12.06
C ALA A 317 9.07 -6.22 -12.45
N ALA A 318 7.98 -5.59 -12.93
CA ALA A 318 7.98 -4.16 -13.24
C ALA A 318 8.24 -3.29 -11.99
N ARG A 319 7.63 -3.63 -10.85
CA ARG A 319 7.87 -2.91 -9.59
C ARG A 319 9.30 -3.07 -9.09
N ALA A 320 9.89 -4.26 -9.24
CA ALA A 320 11.29 -4.52 -8.89
C ALA A 320 12.26 -3.72 -9.78
N LEU A 321 11.98 -3.61 -11.07
CA LEU A 321 12.77 -2.78 -11.99
C LEU A 321 12.67 -1.29 -11.66
N PHE A 322 11.47 -0.83 -11.33
CA PHE A 322 11.27 0.55 -10.90
C PHE A 322 12.02 0.85 -9.59
N ASP A 323 11.93 -0.04 -8.60
CA ASP A 323 12.68 0.06 -7.35
C ASP A 323 14.20 0.09 -7.63
N ALA A 324 14.69 -0.74 -8.55
CA ALA A 324 16.12 -0.79 -8.88
C ALA A 324 16.65 0.53 -9.46
N VAL A 325 15.92 1.14 -10.40
CA VAL A 325 16.37 2.41 -10.97
C VAL A 325 16.29 3.54 -9.94
N LEU A 326 15.23 3.59 -9.14
CA LEU A 326 15.11 4.58 -8.06
C LEU A 326 16.21 4.41 -7.00
N CYS A 327 16.67 3.17 -6.76
CA CYS A 327 17.82 2.88 -5.92
C CYS A 327 19.17 3.14 -6.61
N GLY A 328 19.20 3.51 -7.89
CA GLY A 328 20.45 3.68 -8.65
C GLY A 328 21.25 2.38 -8.79
N ILE A 329 20.57 1.25 -9.00
CA ILE A 329 21.22 -0.05 -9.25
C ILE A 329 21.39 -0.20 -10.76
N GLU A 330 22.60 0.04 -11.24
CA GLU A 330 22.95 0.05 -12.67
C GLU A 330 23.09 -1.38 -13.23
N ASP A 331 23.58 -2.31 -12.42
CA ASP A 331 23.80 -3.71 -12.81
C ASP A 331 22.60 -4.62 -12.48
N LEU A 332 21.41 -4.26 -12.94
CA LEU A 332 20.34 -5.25 -13.05
C LEU A 332 20.76 -6.26 -14.12
N SER A 333 21.01 -7.51 -13.71
CA SER A 333 21.55 -8.53 -14.62
C SER A 333 20.72 -8.62 -15.91
N GLU A 334 21.38 -8.68 -17.08
CA GLU A 334 20.73 -8.85 -18.39
C GLU A 334 19.71 -10.00 -18.40
N GLN A 335 19.94 -11.04 -17.59
CA GLN A 335 19.03 -12.17 -17.41
C GLN A 335 17.65 -11.77 -16.86
N VAL A 336 17.59 -10.81 -15.94
CA VAL A 336 16.34 -10.30 -15.35
C VAL A 336 15.55 -9.51 -16.39
N LEU A 337 16.23 -8.63 -17.13
CA LEU A 337 15.61 -7.79 -18.14
C LEU A 337 15.18 -8.61 -19.38
N SER A 338 16.00 -9.58 -19.80
CA SER A 338 15.63 -10.52 -20.87
C SER A 338 14.48 -11.44 -20.47
N GLY A 339 14.45 -11.90 -19.21
CA GLY A 339 13.32 -12.65 -18.68
C GLY A 339 12.03 -11.83 -18.68
N LEU A 340 12.12 -10.53 -18.39
CA LEU A 340 10.98 -9.62 -18.44
C LEU A 340 10.46 -9.44 -19.86
N ALA A 341 11.32 -9.18 -20.85
CA ALA A 341 10.89 -9.02 -22.24
C ALA A 341 10.17 -10.28 -22.77
N GLY A 342 10.69 -11.47 -22.44
CA GLY A 342 10.01 -12.74 -22.74
C GLY A 342 8.66 -12.88 -22.02
N THR A 343 8.59 -12.48 -20.75
CA THR A 343 7.34 -12.50 -19.97
C THR A 343 6.29 -11.55 -20.56
N VAL A 344 6.69 -10.32 -20.88
CA VAL A 344 5.86 -9.29 -21.54
C VAL A 344 5.28 -9.82 -22.84
N ALA A 345 6.10 -10.46 -23.67
CA ALA A 345 5.65 -10.99 -24.97
C ALA A 345 4.60 -12.12 -24.83
N ALA A 346 4.63 -12.88 -23.72
CA ALA A 346 3.72 -13.99 -23.48
C ALA A 346 2.46 -13.60 -22.67
N ASP A 347 2.51 -12.52 -21.89
CA ASP A 347 1.41 -12.11 -21.00
C ASP A 347 0.16 -11.68 -21.79
N SER A 348 -1.02 -11.85 -21.23
CA SER A 348 -2.31 -11.48 -21.84
C SER A 348 -3.05 -10.38 -21.07
N ASP A 349 -2.53 -9.95 -19.93
CA ASP A 349 -3.13 -8.91 -19.09
C ASP A 349 -2.76 -7.51 -19.62
N VAL A 350 -3.74 -6.84 -20.24
CA VAL A 350 -3.60 -5.49 -20.80
C VAL A 350 -3.27 -4.46 -19.71
N ASP A 351 -3.84 -4.62 -18.52
CA ASP A 351 -3.69 -3.66 -17.42
C ASP A 351 -2.27 -3.75 -16.85
N ALA A 352 -1.80 -4.97 -16.61
CA ALA A 352 -0.43 -5.22 -16.16
C ALA A 352 0.59 -4.72 -17.18
N LEU A 353 0.39 -5.05 -18.47
CA LEU A 353 1.27 -4.61 -19.56
C LEU A 353 1.29 -3.08 -19.71
N GLY A 354 0.15 -2.41 -19.58
CA GLY A 354 0.06 -0.95 -19.62
C GLY A 354 0.84 -0.29 -18.47
N ALA A 355 0.73 -0.84 -17.26
CA ALA A 355 1.49 -0.37 -16.10
C ALA A 355 3.00 -0.58 -16.28
N VAL A 356 3.41 -1.74 -16.82
CA VAL A 356 4.83 -2.01 -17.14
C VAL A 356 5.35 -1.05 -18.19
N LEU A 357 4.62 -0.86 -19.29
CA LEU A 357 5.05 0.03 -20.35
C LEU A 357 5.18 1.47 -19.85
N THR A 358 4.22 1.96 -19.05
CA THR A 358 4.30 3.30 -18.44
C THR A 358 5.56 3.44 -17.59
N ALA A 359 5.83 2.47 -16.71
CA ALA A 359 7.00 2.49 -15.84
C ALA A 359 8.30 2.44 -16.64
N VAL A 360 8.46 1.44 -17.51
CA VAL A 360 9.69 1.22 -18.30
C VAL A 360 9.94 2.37 -19.27
N LEU A 361 8.90 2.91 -19.91
CA LEU A 361 9.02 4.09 -20.77
C LEU A 361 9.45 5.31 -19.97
N GLY A 362 8.88 5.54 -18.78
CA GLY A 362 9.32 6.63 -17.90
C GLY A 362 10.81 6.52 -17.57
N LEU A 363 11.27 5.32 -17.21
CA LEU A 363 12.69 5.04 -16.95
C LEU A 363 13.55 5.31 -18.19
N TRP A 364 13.14 4.78 -19.34
CA TRP A 364 13.85 4.96 -20.62
C TRP A 364 13.89 6.43 -21.08
N ARG A 365 12.84 7.22 -20.82
CA ARG A 365 12.74 8.64 -21.20
C ARG A 365 13.53 9.57 -20.28
N HIS A 366 13.50 9.31 -18.97
CA HIS A 366 14.05 10.21 -17.95
C HIS A 366 15.47 9.86 -17.51
N ASP A 367 16.09 8.90 -18.20
CA ASP A 367 17.51 8.61 -18.35
C ASP A 367 18.52 9.67 -17.82
N ARG A 368 18.45 10.93 -18.28
CA ARG A 368 19.37 12.01 -17.84
C ARG A 368 19.37 12.30 -16.34
N LEU A 369 18.31 11.87 -15.65
CA LEU A 369 18.12 12.07 -14.22
C LEU A 369 18.47 10.85 -13.39
N LEU A 370 18.75 9.70 -14.00
CA LEU A 370 18.90 8.44 -13.29
C LEU A 370 20.18 7.67 -13.68
N ASP A 371 21.01 8.23 -14.58
CA ASP A 371 22.30 7.67 -15.02
C ASP A 371 22.21 6.28 -15.69
N ALA A 372 21.04 5.96 -16.26
CA ALA A 372 20.78 4.69 -16.94
C ALA A 372 20.68 4.89 -18.46
N GLU A 373 21.80 5.28 -19.09
CA GLU A 373 21.89 5.65 -20.51
C GLU A 373 21.11 4.68 -21.42
N GLN A 374 19.97 5.12 -21.97
CA GLN A 374 19.22 4.55 -23.10
C GLN A 374 19.35 3.02 -23.24
N SER A 375 19.20 2.28 -22.14
CA SER A 375 19.54 0.86 -22.10
C SER A 375 18.86 0.13 -23.25
N GLU A 376 19.66 -0.53 -24.11
CA GLU A 376 19.14 -1.37 -25.20
C GLU A 376 18.11 -2.37 -24.67
N THR A 377 18.32 -2.85 -23.44
CA THR A 377 17.47 -3.82 -22.77
C THR A 377 16.14 -3.22 -22.32
N LEU A 378 16.11 -1.99 -21.75
CA LEU A 378 14.86 -1.28 -21.47
C LEU A 378 14.11 -0.97 -22.77
N GLY A 379 14.84 -0.58 -23.82
CA GLY A 379 14.30 -0.38 -25.15
C GLY A 379 13.61 -1.63 -25.69
N ALA A 380 14.24 -2.80 -25.57
CA ALA A 380 13.67 -4.08 -25.99
C ALA A 380 12.35 -4.41 -25.26
N VAL A 381 12.26 -4.11 -23.96
CA VAL A 381 11.03 -4.28 -23.18
C VAL A 381 9.93 -3.33 -23.67
N VAL A 382 10.25 -2.06 -23.94
CA VAL A 382 9.28 -1.09 -24.49
C VAL A 382 8.73 -1.60 -25.83
N VAL A 383 9.60 -2.06 -26.72
CA VAL A 383 9.21 -2.61 -28.03
C VAL A 383 8.29 -3.81 -27.84
N ALA A 384 8.69 -4.80 -27.04
CA ALA A 384 7.89 -6.00 -26.79
C ALA A 384 6.52 -5.67 -26.18
N ALA A 385 6.46 -4.73 -25.23
CA ALA A 385 5.21 -4.31 -24.59
C ALA A 385 4.29 -3.58 -25.57
N VAL A 386 4.82 -2.68 -26.40
CA VAL A 386 4.03 -1.98 -27.43
C VAL A 386 3.46 -2.98 -28.44
N GLU A 387 4.28 -3.89 -28.97
CA GLU A 387 3.80 -4.89 -29.94
C GLU A 387 2.73 -5.78 -29.34
N ARG A 388 2.92 -6.21 -28.08
CA ARG A 388 1.97 -7.07 -27.39
C ARG A 388 0.66 -6.35 -27.09
N LEU A 389 0.73 -5.12 -26.59
CA LEU A 389 -0.44 -4.29 -26.30
C LEU A 389 -1.24 -3.99 -27.57
N LEU A 390 -0.57 -3.64 -28.68
CA LEU A 390 -1.26 -3.42 -29.96
C LEU A 390 -2.05 -4.66 -30.41
N TRP A 391 -1.48 -5.85 -30.25
CA TRP A 391 -2.17 -7.10 -30.57
C TRP A 391 -3.35 -7.37 -29.62
N LEU A 392 -3.16 -7.25 -28.31
CA LEU A 392 -4.21 -7.52 -27.32
C LEU A 392 -5.36 -6.53 -27.43
N LEU A 393 -5.08 -5.23 -27.52
CA LEU A 393 -6.09 -4.17 -27.63
C LEU A 393 -6.97 -4.36 -28.86
N GLU A 394 -6.41 -4.81 -29.99
CA GLU A 394 -7.18 -5.08 -31.21
C GLU A 394 -8.13 -6.29 -31.07
N LEU A 395 -7.81 -7.21 -30.15
CA LEU A 395 -8.64 -8.39 -29.85
C LEU A 395 -9.71 -8.13 -28.80
N VAL A 396 -9.64 -7.03 -28.05
CA VAL A 396 -10.68 -6.70 -27.07
C VAL A 396 -12.02 -6.54 -27.79
N ARG A 397 -13.05 -7.20 -27.23
CA ARG A 397 -14.42 -7.14 -27.70
C ARG A 397 -15.31 -6.72 -26.54
N GLY A 398 -16.18 -5.75 -26.79
CA GLY A 398 -17.31 -5.45 -25.94
C GLY A 398 -18.49 -6.34 -26.27
N SER A 399 -19.55 -6.24 -25.46
CA SER A 399 -20.81 -6.95 -25.65
C SER A 399 -21.72 -6.35 -26.72
N GLY A 400 -21.27 -5.31 -27.45
CA GLY A 400 -22.09 -4.54 -28.39
C GLY A 400 -23.12 -3.63 -27.71
N GLY A 401 -23.00 -3.42 -26.39
CA GLY A 401 -23.86 -2.56 -25.58
C GLY A 401 -23.07 -1.62 -24.65
N PRO A 402 -23.77 -0.90 -23.76
CA PRO A 402 -23.15 -0.02 -22.76
C PRO A 402 -22.16 -0.79 -21.90
N MET A 403 -20.94 -0.26 -21.79
CA MET A 403 -19.90 -0.79 -20.92
C MET A 403 -19.22 0.36 -20.20
N PRO A 404 -19.16 0.33 -18.86
CA PRO A 404 -18.44 1.35 -18.09
C PRO A 404 -16.99 1.47 -18.55
N ALA A 405 -16.47 2.69 -18.60
CA ALA A 405 -15.08 2.95 -18.93
C ALA A 405 -14.14 2.28 -17.92
N GLU A 406 -13.11 1.59 -18.43
CA GLU A 406 -12.10 0.93 -17.61
C GLU A 406 -10.80 1.77 -17.58
N PRO A 407 -10.46 2.40 -16.46
CA PRO A 407 -9.32 3.33 -16.40
C PRO A 407 -7.97 2.71 -16.75
N LEU A 408 -7.75 1.44 -16.38
CA LEU A 408 -6.48 0.75 -16.63
C LEU A 408 -6.28 0.41 -18.11
N ARG A 409 -7.36 0.03 -18.82
CA ARG A 409 -7.35 -0.14 -20.27
C ARG A 409 -7.03 1.17 -20.99
N ILE A 410 -7.66 2.28 -20.58
CA ILE A 410 -7.35 3.61 -21.11
C ILE A 410 -5.88 3.97 -20.84
N ALA A 411 -5.37 3.69 -19.64
CA ALA A 411 -3.97 3.92 -19.27
C ALA A 411 -3.01 3.09 -20.13
N ALA A 412 -3.37 1.86 -20.52
CA ALA A 412 -2.57 1.04 -21.43
C ALA A 412 -2.48 1.65 -22.84
N VAL A 413 -3.60 2.16 -23.40
CA VAL A 413 -3.59 2.87 -24.69
C VAL A 413 -2.74 4.14 -24.61
N ARG A 414 -2.85 4.88 -23.50
CA ARG A 414 -2.02 6.05 -23.21
C ARG A 414 -0.53 5.70 -23.14
N ALA A 415 -0.17 4.59 -22.50
CA ALA A 415 1.21 4.11 -22.43
C ALA A 415 1.79 3.81 -23.83
N VAL A 416 0.99 3.17 -24.70
CA VAL A 416 1.38 2.94 -26.10
C VAL A 416 1.56 4.27 -26.85
N ARG A 417 0.65 5.23 -26.64
CA ARG A 417 0.75 6.56 -27.27
C ARG A 417 2.04 7.24 -26.88
N ASP A 418 2.34 7.24 -25.59
CA ASP A 418 3.53 7.90 -25.05
C ASP A 418 4.80 7.20 -25.57
N ALA A 419 4.79 5.87 -25.69
CA ALA A 419 5.90 5.13 -26.27
C ALA A 419 6.11 5.50 -27.74
N VAL A 420 5.05 5.58 -28.53
CA VAL A 420 5.13 5.98 -29.94
C VAL A 420 5.60 7.44 -30.06
N ARG A 421 5.05 8.36 -29.26
CA ARG A 421 5.39 9.78 -29.28
C ARG A 421 6.86 10.02 -28.93
N HIS A 422 7.36 9.36 -27.89
CA HIS A 422 8.66 9.69 -27.29
C HIS A 422 9.79 8.74 -27.68
N ALA A 423 9.49 7.51 -28.07
CA ALA A 423 10.48 6.47 -28.31
C ALA A 423 10.55 5.93 -29.74
N ALA A 424 9.55 6.19 -30.60
CA ALA A 424 9.48 5.56 -31.93
C ALA A 424 10.72 5.80 -32.80
N ALA A 425 11.22 7.03 -32.87
CA ALA A 425 12.38 7.36 -33.70
C ALA A 425 13.68 6.68 -33.23
N ARG A 426 13.82 6.41 -31.92
CA ARG A 426 15.04 5.81 -31.35
C ARG A 426 14.97 4.29 -31.28
N LEU A 427 13.81 3.75 -30.90
CA LEU A 427 13.60 2.30 -30.74
C LEU A 427 13.08 1.62 -32.01
N GLY A 428 12.84 2.39 -33.09
CA GLY A 428 12.31 1.85 -34.34
C GLY A 428 10.87 1.36 -34.23
N LEU A 429 10.06 1.93 -33.32
CA LEU A 429 8.64 1.56 -33.21
C LEU A 429 7.90 2.00 -34.47
N ASP A 430 7.10 1.10 -35.03
CA ASP A 430 6.27 1.38 -36.20
C ASP A 430 5.04 2.21 -35.81
N ALA A 431 5.22 3.54 -35.78
CA ALA A 431 4.15 4.50 -35.49
C ALA A 431 2.99 4.41 -36.50
N VAL A 432 3.27 4.03 -37.76
CA VAL A 432 2.25 3.87 -38.80
C VAL A 432 1.37 2.67 -38.48
N ARG A 433 1.97 1.53 -38.13
CA ARG A 433 1.24 0.34 -37.67
C ARG A 433 0.44 0.61 -36.42
N ALA A 434 1.01 1.28 -35.41
CA ALA A 434 0.29 1.64 -34.19
C ALA A 434 -0.96 2.49 -34.50
N THR A 435 -0.80 3.53 -35.33
CA THR A 435 -1.91 4.39 -35.75
C THR A 435 -2.96 3.62 -36.55
N ALA A 436 -2.54 2.70 -37.43
CA ALA A 436 -3.45 1.86 -38.21
C ALA A 436 -4.26 0.89 -37.33
N VAL A 437 -3.64 0.30 -36.30
CA VAL A 437 -4.34 -0.53 -35.30
C VAL A 437 -5.38 0.30 -34.56
N MET A 438 -5.00 1.48 -34.07
CA MET A 438 -5.93 2.37 -33.35
C MET A 438 -7.09 2.84 -34.24
N ALA A 439 -6.85 3.12 -35.52
CA ALA A 439 -7.91 3.46 -36.47
C ALA A 439 -8.92 2.31 -36.66
N ARG A 440 -8.44 1.05 -36.72
CA ARG A 440 -9.33 -0.13 -36.79
C ARG A 440 -10.15 -0.31 -35.51
N ILE A 441 -9.54 -0.09 -34.35
CA ILE A 441 -10.21 -0.16 -33.05
C ILE A 441 -11.30 0.92 -32.95
N ALA A 442 -10.98 2.18 -33.26
CA ALA A 442 -11.91 3.30 -33.20
C ALA A 442 -13.17 3.08 -34.07
N GLY A 443 -12.98 2.48 -35.26
CA GLY A 443 -14.04 2.13 -36.20
C GLY A 443 -14.77 0.80 -35.94
N ASN A 444 -14.37 0.02 -34.94
CA ASN A 444 -14.98 -1.28 -34.64
C ASN A 444 -16.09 -1.14 -33.59
N ASP A 445 -17.35 -1.25 -34.00
CA ASP A 445 -18.50 -1.17 -33.09
C ASP A 445 -18.56 -2.33 -32.08
N ALA A 446 -17.84 -3.43 -32.32
CA ALA A 446 -17.69 -4.52 -31.36
C ALA A 446 -16.62 -4.25 -30.30
N ALA A 447 -15.88 -3.14 -30.35
CA ALA A 447 -14.94 -2.75 -29.30
C ALA A 447 -15.62 -1.92 -28.19
N PRO A 448 -15.16 -1.99 -26.93
CA PRO A 448 -15.71 -1.18 -25.84
C PRO A 448 -15.67 0.33 -26.14
N PRO A 449 -16.68 1.12 -25.69
CA PRO A 449 -16.76 2.55 -25.98
C PRO A 449 -15.52 3.35 -25.56
N ASP A 450 -15.00 3.12 -24.36
CA ASP A 450 -13.81 3.77 -23.82
C ASP A 450 -12.56 3.47 -24.66
N LEU A 451 -12.38 2.22 -25.08
CA LEU A 451 -11.28 1.82 -25.94
C LEU A 451 -11.37 2.49 -27.32
N ARG A 452 -12.58 2.58 -27.89
CA ARG A 452 -12.81 3.29 -29.15
C ARG A 452 -12.49 4.77 -29.05
N GLY A 453 -12.94 5.43 -27.98
CA GLY A 453 -12.64 6.83 -27.70
C GLY A 453 -11.16 7.08 -27.48
N ALA A 454 -10.49 6.20 -26.73
CA ALA A 454 -9.05 6.25 -26.51
C ALA A 454 -8.27 6.06 -27.82
N ALA A 455 -8.63 5.07 -28.64
CA ALA A 455 -8.00 4.82 -29.93
C ALA A 455 -8.21 5.98 -30.92
N PHE A 456 -9.37 6.64 -30.88
CA PHE A 456 -9.64 7.85 -31.65
C PHE A 456 -8.75 9.01 -31.17
N GLY A 457 -8.67 9.24 -29.85
CA GLY A 457 -7.81 10.26 -29.25
C GLY A 457 -6.32 10.01 -29.47
N PHE A 458 -5.89 8.76 -29.58
CA PHE A 458 -4.51 8.37 -29.86
C PHE A 458 -3.99 9.03 -31.14
N ALA A 459 -4.68 8.85 -32.27
CA ALA A 459 -4.24 9.40 -33.55
C ALA A 459 -4.21 10.94 -33.52
N TRP A 460 -5.24 11.54 -32.92
CA TRP A 460 -5.34 12.99 -32.77
C TRP A 460 -4.16 13.56 -31.97
N SER A 461 -3.83 12.92 -30.85
CA SER A 461 -2.72 13.35 -29.99
C SER A 461 -1.35 13.26 -30.67
N LEU A 462 -1.18 12.42 -31.70
CA LEU A 462 0.05 12.33 -32.48
C LEU A 462 0.09 13.36 -33.63
N GLY A 463 -0.85 14.30 -33.68
CA GLY A 463 -0.94 15.33 -34.72
C GLY A 463 -1.60 14.86 -36.02
N THR A 464 -2.19 13.65 -36.03
CA THR A 464 -2.98 13.17 -37.17
C THR A 464 -4.47 13.26 -36.80
N PRO A 465 -5.17 14.35 -37.13
CA PRO A 465 -6.58 14.48 -36.82
C PRO A 465 -7.35 13.35 -37.53
N PRO A 466 -8.18 12.58 -36.81
CA PRO A 466 -8.97 11.54 -37.43
C PRO A 466 -9.91 12.12 -38.49
N PRO A 467 -10.05 11.49 -39.67
CA PRO A 467 -11.02 11.93 -40.67
C PRO A 467 -12.44 11.88 -40.10
N GLU A 468 -13.27 12.85 -40.48
CA GLU A 468 -14.69 12.91 -40.09
C GLU A 468 -14.94 12.98 -38.56
N THR A 469 -14.08 13.70 -37.83
CA THR A 469 -14.13 13.81 -36.35
C THR A 469 -15.52 14.04 -35.78
N GLU A 470 -16.25 15.04 -36.29
CA GLU A 470 -17.63 15.31 -35.84
C GLU A 470 -18.58 14.13 -36.04
N ARG A 471 -18.45 13.41 -37.16
CA ARG A 471 -19.32 12.27 -37.48
C ARG A 471 -19.07 11.12 -36.53
N THR A 472 -17.81 10.85 -36.18
CA THR A 472 -17.45 9.79 -35.24
C THR A 472 -17.96 10.08 -33.84
N ILE A 473 -17.84 11.34 -33.38
CA ILE A 473 -18.43 11.77 -32.09
C ILE A 473 -19.96 11.60 -32.12
N ARG A 474 -20.63 12.02 -33.19
CA ARG A 474 -22.09 11.83 -33.34
C ARG A 474 -22.48 10.35 -33.33
N ALA A 475 -21.70 9.48 -33.94
CA ALA A 475 -21.95 8.03 -33.93
C ALA A 475 -21.85 7.42 -32.52
N ALA A 476 -21.07 8.02 -31.61
CA ALA A 476 -20.98 7.64 -30.21
C ALA A 476 -22.04 8.31 -29.31
N GLY A 477 -22.95 9.10 -29.87
CA GLY A 477 -23.89 9.97 -29.15
C GLY A 477 -25.03 9.29 -28.39
N GLY A 478 -25.06 7.95 -28.29
CA GLY A 478 -26.05 7.24 -27.51
C GLY A 478 -25.90 7.54 -26.02
N ALA A 479 -27.02 7.75 -25.31
CA ALA A 479 -27.05 8.13 -23.89
C ALA A 479 -26.17 7.24 -22.99
N ALA A 480 -26.24 5.93 -23.19
CA ALA A 480 -25.50 4.96 -22.39
C ALA A 480 -24.06 4.68 -22.89
N VAL A 481 -23.57 5.40 -23.90
CA VAL A 481 -22.27 5.16 -24.56
C VAL A 481 -21.39 6.41 -24.54
N LEU A 482 -21.99 7.59 -24.71
CA LEU A 482 -21.27 8.84 -24.91
C LEU A 482 -20.26 9.14 -23.81
N GLY A 483 -20.65 8.98 -22.54
CA GLY A 483 -19.76 9.28 -21.41
C GLY A 483 -18.53 8.36 -21.33
N ASP A 484 -18.71 7.06 -21.55
CA ASP A 484 -17.60 6.09 -21.53
C ASP A 484 -16.66 6.29 -22.71
N TRP A 485 -17.23 6.56 -23.90
CA TRP A 485 -16.46 6.91 -25.08
C TRP A 485 -15.65 8.20 -24.89
N LEU A 486 -16.26 9.26 -24.35
CA LEU A 486 -15.59 10.51 -24.05
C LEU A 486 -14.49 10.35 -22.99
N SER A 487 -14.65 9.43 -22.04
CA SER A 487 -13.61 9.14 -21.05
C SER A 487 -12.30 8.70 -21.71
N GLY A 488 -12.38 7.82 -22.72
CA GLY A 488 -11.21 7.42 -23.51
C GLY A 488 -10.63 8.57 -24.34
N LEU A 489 -11.50 9.33 -25.03
CA LEU A 489 -11.08 10.46 -25.86
C LEU A 489 -10.34 11.51 -25.04
N PHE A 490 -10.94 11.98 -23.94
CA PHE A 490 -10.37 13.03 -23.10
C PHE A 490 -9.09 12.57 -22.41
N ALA A 491 -8.98 11.30 -22.02
CA ALA A 491 -7.74 10.79 -21.45
C ALA A 491 -6.54 10.88 -22.41
N LEU A 492 -6.75 10.82 -23.73
CA LEU A 492 -5.67 10.84 -24.72
C LEU A 492 -5.51 12.16 -25.50
N ALA A 493 -6.60 12.89 -25.73
CA ALA A 493 -6.63 14.07 -26.60
C ALA A 493 -7.31 15.30 -25.96
N ARG A 494 -7.26 15.41 -24.62
CA ARG A 494 -7.76 16.54 -23.81
C ARG A 494 -7.47 17.91 -24.43
N GLU A 495 -6.21 18.18 -24.71
CA GLU A 495 -5.74 19.49 -25.19
C GLU A 495 -6.31 19.79 -26.58
N GLN A 496 -6.29 18.80 -27.46
CA GLN A 496 -6.83 18.94 -28.81
C GLN A 496 -8.35 19.18 -28.78
N CYS A 497 -9.09 18.53 -27.88
CA CYS A 497 -10.52 18.77 -27.68
C CYS A 497 -10.84 20.15 -27.10
N LEU A 498 -9.90 20.79 -26.39
CA LEU A 498 -10.06 22.16 -25.90
C LEU A 498 -9.75 23.20 -26.99
N GLU A 499 -8.79 22.91 -27.86
CA GLU A 499 -8.41 23.80 -28.97
C GLU A 499 -9.45 23.82 -30.09
N ASP A 500 -10.11 22.68 -30.36
CA ASP A 500 -11.12 22.55 -31.41
C ASP A 500 -12.55 22.77 -30.88
N GLU A 501 -13.05 24.01 -31.03
CA GLU A 501 -14.41 24.39 -30.61
C GLU A 501 -15.52 23.55 -31.28
N SER A 502 -15.25 22.91 -32.43
CA SER A 502 -16.24 22.07 -33.12
C SER A 502 -16.59 20.83 -32.31
N VAL A 503 -15.65 20.25 -31.55
CA VAL A 503 -15.87 19.08 -30.69
C VAL A 503 -16.89 19.39 -29.61
N LEU A 504 -16.65 20.49 -28.88
CA LEU A 504 -17.55 20.94 -27.81
C LEU A 504 -18.93 21.26 -28.38
N THR A 505 -19.00 21.82 -29.59
CA THR A 505 -20.25 22.10 -30.29
C THR A 505 -21.05 20.83 -30.61
N VAL A 506 -20.37 19.77 -31.07
CA VAL A 506 -21.02 18.47 -31.35
C VAL A 506 -21.51 17.83 -30.05
N ILE A 507 -20.69 17.81 -29.01
CA ILE A 507 -21.06 17.23 -27.70
C ILE A 507 -22.26 17.98 -27.11
N ASP A 508 -22.23 19.32 -27.13
CA ASP A 508 -23.35 20.15 -26.70
C ASP A 508 -24.63 19.81 -27.45
N GLY A 509 -24.57 19.73 -28.79
CA GLY A 509 -25.72 19.37 -29.61
C GLY A 509 -26.28 17.97 -29.31
N LEU A 510 -25.42 17.00 -28.99
CA LEU A 510 -25.84 15.66 -28.58
C LEU A 510 -26.56 15.68 -27.23
N VAL A 511 -26.01 16.39 -26.24
CA VAL A 511 -26.59 16.51 -24.90
C VAL A 511 -27.93 17.26 -24.95
N VAL A 512 -28.02 18.34 -25.72
CA VAL A 512 -29.27 19.11 -25.90
C VAL A 512 -30.38 18.29 -26.56
N ALA A 513 -30.01 17.33 -27.42
CA ALA A 513 -30.97 16.45 -28.09
C ALA A 513 -31.46 15.28 -27.22
N MET A 514 -30.85 15.04 -26.05
CA MET A 514 -31.26 13.96 -25.13
C MET A 514 -32.58 14.28 -24.44
N THR A 515 -33.39 13.26 -24.20
CA THR A 515 -34.55 13.37 -23.31
C THR A 515 -34.11 13.45 -21.84
N ASP A 516 -35.00 13.87 -20.94
CA ASP A 516 -34.71 13.89 -19.49
C ASP A 516 -34.23 12.51 -18.98
N HIS A 517 -34.84 11.43 -19.47
CA HIS A 517 -34.45 10.07 -19.11
C HIS A 517 -33.05 9.71 -19.63
N ASP A 518 -32.79 10.00 -20.91
CA ASP A 518 -31.49 9.74 -21.55
C ASP A 518 -30.36 10.51 -20.85
N LEU A 519 -30.62 11.76 -20.47
CA LEU A 519 -29.65 12.57 -19.74
C LEU A 519 -29.30 11.93 -18.40
N LEU A 520 -30.29 11.44 -17.64
CA LEU A 520 -30.06 10.77 -16.37
C LEU A 520 -29.24 9.47 -16.52
N VAL A 521 -29.43 8.75 -17.63
CA VAL A 521 -28.62 7.56 -17.96
C VAL A 521 -27.18 7.95 -18.30
N ALA A 522 -26.98 9.02 -19.07
CA ALA A 522 -25.65 9.47 -19.51
C ALA A 522 -24.84 10.16 -18.41
N LEU A 523 -25.52 10.80 -17.45
CA LEU A 523 -24.93 11.74 -16.50
C LEU A 523 -23.75 11.17 -15.68
N PRO A 524 -23.79 9.94 -15.12
CA PRO A 524 -22.67 9.42 -14.33
C PRO A 524 -21.39 9.29 -15.16
N ALA A 525 -21.48 8.68 -16.35
CA ALA A 525 -20.34 8.47 -17.24
C ALA A 525 -19.83 9.81 -17.83
N LEU A 526 -20.73 10.74 -18.15
CA LEU A 526 -20.34 12.10 -18.57
C LEU A 526 -19.57 12.82 -17.45
N ARG A 527 -20.06 12.77 -16.21
CA ARG A 527 -19.35 13.36 -15.06
C ARG A 527 -17.97 12.76 -14.89
N GLN A 528 -17.84 11.44 -15.02
CA GLN A 528 -16.54 10.75 -14.99
C GLN A 528 -15.62 11.25 -16.11
N ALA A 529 -16.10 11.35 -17.35
CA ALA A 529 -15.31 11.84 -18.48
C ALA A 529 -14.76 13.26 -18.23
N PHE A 530 -15.58 14.16 -17.66
CA PHE A 530 -15.11 15.52 -17.38
C PHE A 530 -14.13 15.63 -16.20
N THR A 531 -13.87 14.54 -15.45
CA THR A 531 -12.82 14.54 -14.40
C THR A 531 -11.40 14.59 -14.96
N TYR A 532 -11.19 14.20 -16.23
CA TYR A 532 -9.90 14.32 -16.91
C TYR A 532 -9.45 15.77 -17.13
N PHE A 533 -10.36 16.75 -16.99
CA PHE A 533 -10.04 18.17 -17.07
C PHE A 533 -9.79 18.76 -15.66
N PRO A 534 -8.62 19.38 -15.41
CA PRO A 534 -8.39 20.21 -14.23
C PRO A 534 -9.46 21.31 -14.06
N PRO A 535 -9.64 21.86 -12.84
CA PRO A 535 -10.68 22.85 -12.57
C PRO A 535 -10.70 24.04 -13.53
N ARG A 536 -9.53 24.55 -13.95
CA ARG A 536 -9.41 25.68 -14.89
C ARG A 536 -9.90 25.34 -16.30
N GLU A 537 -9.58 24.15 -16.78
CA GLU A 537 -10.03 23.68 -18.11
C GLU A 537 -11.54 23.43 -18.11
N ARG A 538 -12.10 22.89 -17.02
CA ARG A 538 -13.56 22.78 -16.84
C ARG A 538 -14.27 24.13 -16.86
N GLU A 539 -13.69 25.15 -16.22
CA GLU A 539 -14.24 26.51 -16.26
C GLU A 539 -14.22 27.09 -17.68
N THR A 540 -13.16 26.80 -18.45
CA THR A 540 -13.05 27.20 -19.86
C THR A 540 -14.15 26.56 -20.70
N ILE A 541 -14.30 25.23 -20.61
CA ILE A 541 -15.39 24.49 -21.29
C ILE A 541 -16.76 25.05 -20.91
N ALA A 542 -17.00 25.28 -19.62
CA ALA A 542 -18.26 25.84 -19.12
C ALA A 542 -18.53 27.23 -19.71
N GLY A 543 -17.51 28.07 -19.89
CA GLY A 543 -17.62 29.36 -20.56
C GLY A 543 -18.00 29.25 -22.04
N HIS A 544 -17.42 28.30 -22.79
CA HIS A 544 -17.80 28.04 -24.19
C HIS A 544 -19.28 27.60 -24.30
N VAL A 545 -19.71 26.67 -23.46
CA VAL A 545 -21.11 26.20 -23.44
C VAL A 545 -22.06 27.33 -23.03
N ALA A 546 -21.71 28.13 -22.01
CA ALA A 546 -22.51 29.26 -21.56
C ALA A 546 -22.73 30.31 -22.67
N ARG A 547 -21.66 30.70 -23.38
CA ARG A 547 -21.75 31.62 -24.53
C ARG A 547 -22.68 31.10 -25.61
N ARG A 548 -22.61 29.80 -25.91
CA ARG A 548 -23.41 29.15 -26.95
C ARG A 548 -24.91 29.18 -26.66
N HIS A 549 -25.29 29.10 -25.38
CA HIS A 549 -26.69 29.20 -24.93
C HIS A 549 -27.11 30.61 -24.52
N GLY A 550 -26.30 31.64 -24.81
CA GLY A 550 -26.64 33.05 -24.57
C GLY A 550 -26.45 33.55 -23.13
N PHE A 551 -25.72 32.81 -22.29
CA PHE A 551 -25.37 33.21 -20.93
C PHE A 551 -24.05 34.01 -20.88
N ALA A 552 -23.81 34.74 -19.78
CA ALA A 552 -22.57 35.49 -19.57
C ALA A 552 -21.34 34.57 -19.48
N ASP A 553 -20.16 35.12 -19.81
CA ASP A 553 -18.89 34.43 -20.09
C ASP A 553 -18.19 33.76 -18.89
N THR A 554 -18.93 33.39 -17.85
CA THR A 554 -18.37 32.75 -16.65
C THR A 554 -19.16 31.49 -16.31
N GLY A 555 -18.46 30.36 -16.13
CA GLY A 555 -19.07 29.12 -15.64
C GLY A 555 -19.74 29.28 -14.27
N ARG A 556 -19.35 30.30 -13.50
CA ARG A 556 -20.02 30.73 -12.26
C ARG A 556 -21.45 31.23 -12.48
N ALA A 557 -21.81 31.72 -13.67
CA ALA A 557 -23.17 32.11 -14.00
C ALA A 557 -24.11 30.89 -14.04
N LEU A 558 -23.64 29.73 -14.50
CA LEU A 558 -24.39 28.47 -14.53
C LEU A 558 -24.69 27.91 -13.13
N LEU A 559 -23.83 28.20 -12.14
CA LEU A 559 -24.04 27.84 -10.73
C LEU A 559 -24.92 28.85 -9.98
N ARG A 560 -25.25 29.98 -10.60
CA ARG A 560 -26.02 31.08 -10.02
C ARG A 560 -27.45 31.12 -10.52
N ASP A 561 -27.91 30.08 -11.20
CA ASP A 561 -29.26 30.04 -11.72
C ASP A 561 -30.24 30.37 -10.61
N ARG A 562 -30.98 31.46 -10.80
CA ARG A 562 -31.97 31.87 -9.82
C ARG A 562 -33.13 30.90 -9.97
N ILE A 563 -33.33 30.05 -8.98
CA ILE A 563 -34.60 29.35 -8.83
C ILE A 563 -35.63 30.44 -8.51
N ASP A 564 -36.20 31.05 -9.55
CA ASP A 564 -37.17 32.14 -9.45
C ASP A 564 -38.54 31.65 -8.94
N ASP A 565 -38.72 30.31 -8.81
CA ASP A 565 -39.89 29.67 -8.21
C ASP A 565 -39.59 29.05 -6.83
N PRO A 566 -39.94 29.74 -5.73
CA PRO A 566 -39.82 29.20 -4.37
C PRO A 566 -40.54 27.86 -4.16
N LEU A 567 -41.59 27.56 -4.95
CA LEU A 567 -42.33 26.30 -4.86
C LEU A 567 -41.52 25.14 -5.45
N ALA A 568 -40.74 25.35 -6.51
CA ALA A 568 -39.83 24.35 -7.05
C ALA A 568 -38.76 23.95 -6.03
N LEU A 569 -38.19 24.93 -5.31
CA LEU A 569 -37.22 24.67 -4.24
C LEU A 569 -37.84 23.89 -3.06
N ALA A 570 -39.07 24.23 -2.68
CA ALA A 570 -39.78 23.53 -1.61
C ALA A 570 -40.07 22.08 -1.98
N ARG A 571 -40.55 21.81 -3.21
CA ARG A 571 -40.78 20.45 -3.72
C ARG A 571 -39.49 19.64 -3.82
N GLY A 572 -38.38 20.26 -4.25
CA GLY A 572 -37.07 19.61 -4.28
C GLY A 572 -36.60 19.17 -2.89
N ARG A 573 -36.72 20.04 -1.88
CA ARG A 573 -36.41 19.69 -0.48
C ARG A 573 -37.30 18.58 0.07
N GLU A 574 -38.58 18.59 -0.29
CA GLU A 574 -39.54 17.56 0.13
C GLU A 574 -39.19 16.20 -0.50
N LEU A 575 -38.79 16.20 -1.78
CA LEU A 575 -38.30 15.01 -2.48
C LEU A 575 -36.99 14.49 -1.86
N ASP A 576 -36.00 15.36 -1.61
CA ASP A 576 -34.73 14.97 -0.97
C ASP A 576 -34.98 14.37 0.43
N SER A 577 -35.86 14.99 1.22
CA SER A 577 -36.24 14.48 2.54
C SER A 577 -36.92 13.11 2.45
N HIS A 578 -37.77 12.91 1.43
CA HIS A 578 -38.43 11.64 1.18
C HIS A 578 -37.43 10.56 0.75
N VAL A 579 -36.51 10.87 -0.16
CA VAL A 579 -35.46 9.94 -0.61
C VAL A 579 -34.57 9.55 0.57
N GLN A 580 -34.14 10.51 1.38
CA GLN A 580 -33.32 10.26 2.58
C GLN A 580 -34.04 9.31 3.56
N ALA A 581 -35.32 9.57 3.86
CA ALA A 581 -36.11 8.72 4.74
C ALA A 581 -36.30 7.29 4.18
N VAL A 582 -36.42 7.15 2.85
CA VAL A 582 -36.46 5.84 2.20
C VAL A 582 -35.11 5.14 2.32
N LEU A 583 -34.01 5.82 2.05
CA LEU A 583 -32.68 5.22 2.13
C LEU A 583 -32.32 4.80 3.57
N GLU A 584 -32.69 5.59 4.59
CA GLU A 584 -32.55 5.24 6.01
C GLU A 584 -33.40 4.01 6.39
N ARG A 585 -34.67 3.97 5.94
CA ARG A 585 -35.57 2.82 6.19
C ARG A 585 -35.04 1.52 5.57
N GLU A 586 -34.45 1.60 4.38
CA GLU A 586 -33.87 0.46 3.67
C GLU A 586 -32.42 0.17 4.11
N GLY A 587 -31.86 0.92 5.07
CA GLY A 587 -30.51 0.70 5.61
C GLY A 587 -29.37 0.99 4.63
N LEU A 588 -29.61 1.83 3.62
CA LEU A 588 -28.65 2.19 2.58
C LEU A 588 -27.79 3.40 2.96
N VAL A 589 -28.21 4.15 3.98
CA VAL A 589 -27.41 5.19 4.65
C VAL A 589 -27.67 5.11 6.15
N SER A 590 -26.61 5.38 6.92
CA SER A 590 -26.58 5.31 8.39
C SER A 590 -27.13 6.56 9.05
#